data_AF-A0A017HFU1-F1
#
_entry.id   AF-A0A017HFU1-F1
#
_cell.length_a   1.000
_cell.length_b   1.000
_cell.length_c   1.000
_cell.angle_alpha   90.00
_cell.angle_beta   90.00
_cell.angle_gamma   90.00
#
_symmetry.space_group_name_H-M   'P 1'
#
loop_
_entity.id
_entity.type
_entity.pdbx_description
1 polymer ?
#
loop_
_entity_poly.entity_id
_entity_poly.type
_entity_poly.pdbx_seq_one_letter_code
_entity_poly.pdbx_strand_id
1 'polypeptide(L)' 'MRLRLRSGEVWTLAHDGGARLSLAPSVYLEKSRPRPVPTQQVVLSGRAMAYATLVRWSLVSSGDAGTALRDLRNGEDDPA' A
#
# COMPACT_ATOMS: atom_id res chain seq x y z
N MET A 1 4.10 3.70 -9.64
CA MET A 1 3.95 2.25 -9.35
C MET A 1 2.47 1.89 -9.39
N ARG A 2 2.15 0.71 -9.95
CA ARG A 2 0.78 0.19 -10.01
C ARG A 2 0.72 -1.13 -9.24
N LEU A 3 -0.24 -1.25 -8.34
CA LEU A 3 -0.50 -2.43 -7.51
C LEU A 3 -1.86 -2.99 -7.89
N ARG A 4 -1.94 -4.32 -8.02
CA ARG A 4 -3.19 -5.03 -8.20
C ARG A 4 -3.40 -5.91 -6.97
N LEU A 5 -4.46 -5.64 -6.21
CA LEU A 5 -4.78 -6.40 -5.01
C LEU A 5 -5.56 -7.67 -5.38
N ARG A 6 -5.59 -8.64 -4.47
CA ARG A 6 -6.36 -9.89 -4.64
C ARG A 6 -7.86 -9.64 -4.85
N SER A 7 -8.39 -8.53 -4.33
CA SER A 7 -9.77 -8.06 -4.57
C SER A 7 -10.03 -7.62 -6.02
N GLY A 8 -9.00 -7.49 -6.86
CA GLY A 8 -9.11 -6.94 -8.21
C GLY A 8 -8.91 -5.42 -8.27
N GLU A 9 -8.88 -4.73 -7.12
CA GLU A 9 -8.58 -3.30 -7.07
C GLU A 9 -7.22 -2.98 -7.65
N VAL A 10 -7.17 -1.88 -8.40
CA VAL A 10 -5.94 -1.34 -8.96
C VAL A 10 -5.62 -0.02 -8.30
N TRP A 11 -4.47 0.05 -7.66
CA TRP A 11 -3.95 1.25 -7.02
C TRP A 11 -2.76 1.77 -7.81
N THR A 12 -2.74 3.06 -8.10
CA THR A 12 -1.61 3.75 -8.73
C THR A 12 -1.07 4.79 -7.79
N LEU A 13 0.20 4.61 -7.38
CA LEU A 13 0.96 5.63 -6.67
C LEU A 13 1.94 6.29 -7.65
N ALA A 14 1.84 7.60 -7.84
CA ALA A 14 2.73 8.39 -8.69
C ALA A 14 3.48 9.43 -7.86
N HIS A 15 4.64 9.88 -8.37
CA HIS A 15 5.38 11.01 -7.82
C HIS A 15 6.04 11.80 -8.96
N ASP A 16 6.49 13.02 -8.67
CA ASP A 16 7.06 13.99 -9.62
C ASP A 16 8.47 13.66 -10.16
N GLY A 17 8.94 12.42 -10.01
CA GLY A 17 10.25 11.98 -10.50
C GLY A 17 11.46 12.28 -9.61
N GLY A 18 11.36 13.20 -8.65
CA GLY A 18 12.50 13.60 -7.78
C GLY A 18 12.86 12.60 -6.67
N ALA A 19 12.04 11.56 -6.50
CA ALA A 19 12.19 10.51 -5.51
C ALA A 19 12.24 9.13 -6.18
N ARG A 20 12.70 8.11 -5.44
CA ARG A 20 12.66 6.72 -5.86
C ARG A 20 11.49 6.02 -5.18
N LEU A 21 10.66 5.40 -6.00
CA LEU A 21 9.55 4.59 -5.54
C LEU A 21 9.86 3.09 -5.61
N SER A 22 9.57 2.35 -4.54
CA SER A 22 9.83 0.91 -4.44
C SER A 22 8.82 0.19 -3.56
N LEU A 23 8.77 -1.14 -3.68
CA LEU A 23 8.02 -2.03 -2.80
C LEU A 23 9.02 -2.79 -1.92
N ALA A 24 8.83 -2.76 -0.61
CA ALA A 24 9.73 -3.39 0.35
C ALA A 24 8.94 -4.29 1.32
N PRO A 25 9.55 -5.34 1.91
CA PRO A 25 8.97 -6.05 3.04
C PRO A 25 8.65 -5.11 4.21
N SER A 26 7.58 -5.40 4.93
CA SER A 26 7.17 -4.67 6.14
C SER A 26 6.38 -5.58 7.08
N VAL A 27 5.88 -5.00 8.17
CA VAL A 27 4.96 -5.68 9.08
C VAL A 27 3.78 -4.78 9.42
N TYR A 28 2.60 -5.39 9.56
CA TYR A 28 1.42 -4.74 10.12
C TYR A 28 1.25 -5.17 11.58
N LEU A 29 1.08 -4.18 12.47
CA LEU A 29 0.86 -4.40 13.89
C LEU A 29 -0.64 -4.32 14.17
N GLU A 30 -1.25 -5.47 14.40
CA GLU A 30 -2.67 -5.58 14.73
C GLU A 30 -2.83 -5.67 16.25
N LYS A 31 -3.72 -4.84 16.83
CA LYS A 31 -3.93 -4.77 18.28
C LYS A 31 -4.30 -6.13 18.91
N SER A 32 -4.97 -6.99 18.16
CA SER A 32 -5.45 -8.31 18.56
C SER A 32 -4.39 -9.41 18.48
N ARG A 33 -3.26 -9.17 17.80
CA ARG A 33 -2.23 -10.18 17.56
C ARG A 33 -0.93 -9.84 18.28
N PRO A 34 -0.39 -10.76 19.10
CA PRO A 34 0.89 -10.54 19.77
C PRO A 34 2.10 -10.59 18.82
N ARG A 35 1.94 -11.13 17.60
CA ARG A 35 2.99 -11.22 16.58
C ARG A 35 2.68 -10.31 15.39
N PRO A 36 3.68 -9.58 14.86
CA PRO A 36 3.52 -8.79 13.64
C PRO A 36 3.11 -9.65 12.45
N VAL A 37 2.22 -9.14 11.60
CA VAL A 37 1.81 -9.81 10.35
C VAL A 37 2.74 -9.37 9.24
N PRO A 38 3.43 -10.29 8.52
CA PRO A 38 4.26 -9.92 7.37
C PRO A 38 3.43 -9.26 6.27
N THR A 39 3.91 -8.13 5.77
CA THR A 39 3.26 -7.36 4.69
C THR A 39 4.28 -6.80 3.72
N GLN A 40 3.80 -6.05 2.73
CA GLN A 40 4.64 -5.20 1.90
C GLN A 40 4.25 -3.74 2.12
N GLN A 41 5.23 -2.85 1.97
CA GLN A 41 5.02 -1.42 2.04
C GLN A 41 5.57 -0.74 0.79
N VAL A 42 4.90 0.32 0.40
CA VAL A 42 5.38 1.21 -0.64
C VAL A 42 6.30 2.25 -0.01
N VAL A 43 7.55 2.32 -0.48
CA VAL A 43 8.56 3.26 0.02
C VAL A 43 8.86 4.30 -1.05
N LEU A 44 8.61 5.56 -0.72
CA LEU A 44 9.07 6.72 -1.48
C LEU A 44 10.27 7.33 -0.76
N SER A 45 11.43 7.34 -1.42
CA SER A 45 12.71 7.76 -0.83
C SER A 45 13.38 8.83 -1.68
N GLY A 46 14.05 9.80 -1.05
CA GLY A 46 14.73 10.88 -1.77
C GLY A 46 15.76 11.58 -0.89
N ARG A 47 16.63 12.38 -1.50
CA ARG A 47 17.63 13.19 -0.80
C ARG A 47 17.18 14.66 -0.81
N ALA A 48 16.90 15.22 0.36
CA ALA A 48 16.57 16.63 0.51
C ALA A 48 17.85 17.44 0.75
N MET A 49 18.47 17.93 -0.33
CA MET A 49 19.76 18.66 -0.27
C MET A 49 19.61 20.16 -0.57
N ALA A 50 18.45 20.57 -1.08
CA ALA A 50 18.15 21.97 -1.37
C ALA A 50 17.53 22.65 -0.13
N TYR A 51 17.62 23.99 -0.10
CA TYR A 51 16.96 24.82 0.93
C TYR A 51 15.48 24.46 1.13
N ALA A 52 14.76 24.16 0.05
CA ALA A 52 13.43 23.59 0.07
C ALA A 52 13.35 22.41 -0.90
N THR A 53 12.88 21.26 -0.44
CA THR A 53 12.64 20.06 -1.25
C THR A 53 11.16 19.70 -1.19
N LEU A 54 10.44 19.89 -2.30
CA LEU A 54 9.05 19.46 -2.43
C LEU A 54 9.03 18.06 -3.05
N VAL A 55 8.28 17.15 -2.45
CA VAL A 55 7.99 15.83 -3.02
C VAL A 55 6.48 15.73 -3.23
N ARG A 56 6.04 15.81 -4.48
CA ARG A 56 4.63 15.62 -4.82
C ARG A 56 4.38 14.15 -5.10
N TRP A 57 3.34 13.61 -4.48
CA TRP A 57 2.87 12.25 -4.72
C TRP A 57 1.35 12.23 -4.80
N SER A 58 0.81 11.24 -5.49
CA SER A 58 -0.62 10.95 -5.53
C SER A 58 -0.86 9.46 -5.43
N LEU A 59 -1.87 9.06 -4.67
CA LEU A 59 -2.36 7.69 -4.58
C LEU A 59 -3.80 7.65 -5.07
N VAL A 60 -4.05 6.88 -6.12
CA VAL A 60 -5.37 6.78 -6.75
C VAL A 60 -5.78 5.32 -6.81
N SER A 61 -7.01 5.02 -6.37
CA SER A 61 -7.66 3.75 -6.67
C SER A 61 -8.45 3.91 -7.96
N SER A 62 -8.20 3.06 -8.95
CA SER A 62 -9.01 2.95 -10.16
C SER A 62 -10.01 1.81 -9.95
N GLY A 63 -11.08 2.10 -9.22
CA GLY A 63 -12.23 1.22 -9.16
C GLY A 63 -13.11 1.43 -10.39
N ASP A 64 -13.45 0.34 -11.10
CA ASP A 64 -14.75 0.31 -11.75
C ASP A 64 -15.78 0.40 -10.62
N ALA A 65 -16.73 1.33 -10.75
CA ALA A 65 -17.66 1.68 -9.68
C ALA A 65 -18.69 0.55 -9.50
N GLY A 66 -18.30 -0.50 -8.78
CA GLY A 66 -19.15 -1.63 -8.46
C GLY A 66 -18.68 -2.27 -7.17
N THR A 67 -19.12 -1.72 -6.04
CA THR A 67 -19.06 -2.34 -4.71
C THR A 67 -17.66 -2.87 -4.36
N ALA A 68 -16.76 -1.96 -3.97
CA ALA A 68 -15.60 -2.35 -3.17
C ALA A 68 -16.13 -2.88 -1.83
N LEU A 69 -16.35 -4.20 -1.77
CA LEU A 69 -16.53 -4.96 -0.55
C LEU A 69 -15.27 -4.74 0.29
N ARG A 70 -15.25 -3.62 1.01
CA ARG A 70 -14.28 -3.34 2.07
C ARG A 70 -14.40 -4.51 3.04
N ASP A 71 -13.25 -5.14 3.26
CA ASP A 71 -13.07 -6.23 4.20
C ASP A 71 -13.87 -7.50 3.88
N LEU A 72 -13.46 -8.22 2.82
CA LEU A 72 -13.55 -9.68 2.89
C LEU A 72 -12.54 -10.15 3.95
N ARG A 73 -12.95 -10.06 5.21
CA ARG A 73 -12.47 -10.97 6.24
C ARG A 73 -13.01 -12.35 5.86
N ASN A 74 -12.25 -13.10 5.06
CA ASN A 74 -12.45 -14.55 4.98
C ASN A 74 -12.04 -15.11 6.35
N GLY A 75 -12.97 -15.06 7.30
CA GLY A 75 -12.93 -15.88 8.48
C GLY A 75 -13.71 -17.16 8.19
N GLU A 76 -13.09 -18.07 7.44
CA GLU A 76 -13.47 -19.48 7.26
C GLU A 76 -12.24 -20.07 6.51
N ASP A 77 -11.42 -20.99 7.02
CA ASP A 77 -11.68 -22.21 7.77
C ASP A 77 -10.43 -22.64 8.56
N ASP A 78 -10.59 -23.04 9.83
CA ASP A 78 -9.92 -24.24 10.36
C ASP A 78 -10.91 -25.01 11.24
N PRO A 79 -11.62 -26.00 10.68
CA PRO A 79 -12.38 -26.97 11.45
C PRO A 79 -11.55 -28.22 11.74
N ALA A 80 -11.20 -28.43 13.02
CA ALA A 80 -11.21 -29.71 13.75
C ALA A 80 -10.82 -29.50 15.22
#